data_AF-A0A679JW88-F1
#
_entry.id   AF-A0A679JW88-F1
#
_cell.length_a   1.000
_cell.length_b   1.000
_cell.length_c   1.000
_cell.angle_alpha   90.00
_cell.angle_beta   90.00
_cell.angle_gamma   90.00
#
_symmetry.space_group_name_H-M   'P 1'
#
loop_
_entity.id
_entity.type
_entity.pdbx_description
1 polymer ?
#
loop_
_entity_poly.entity_id
_entity_poly.type
_entity_poly.pdbx_seq_one_letter_code
_entity_poly.pdbx_strand_id
1 'polypeptide(L)'
;MEIRARYTLIGTFTLIAIMAAFAFVYWLNHAGGLTKQQLYRVRFENSVSGLLKGSGVQFNGIRVGEVVALQLNPENPRQVTAVMSIDRDTPVRADTKVAIAFQGLTGSPVLSLDGGVANAPPVKSIDDQPPLLFADPDAGQNMTDSARSVLRHIDAVVTDNAEPLRSLIANINTFSTALARNSDRVDGILSGLERMTGGGTQKASTHVFDLKAANAFPSLAKIPQGQLVIPEPDVVGSVFNDQVAVVTPSGDRATAFQAKWPDTLSRLVQSRVVQSFENAGYLKTLGRQPEGLKIDYQLLIDLRSFQVVMSETPTSEIAFSAKIIGDNGNILGARLFEARIPSNVVDEASAVAALNQVFAKVVTELVLWTCKIA
;
A
#
# COMPACT_ATOMS: atom_id res chain seq x y z
N MET A 1 -57.71 65.58 -31.08
CA MET A 1 -57.05 65.14 -29.84
C MET A 1 -55.56 65.46 -29.97
N GLU A 2 -55.07 66.51 -29.32
CA GLU A 2 -53.64 66.85 -29.33
C GLU A 2 -52.89 65.88 -28.41
N ILE A 3 -52.08 64.99 -28.98
CA ILE A 3 -51.17 64.13 -28.21
C ILE A 3 -49.93 64.96 -27.88
N ARG A 4 -49.98 65.75 -26.81
CA ARG A 4 -48.78 66.41 -26.27
C ARG A 4 -47.93 65.35 -25.58
N ALA A 5 -46.88 64.89 -26.25
CA ALA A 5 -45.88 64.03 -25.65
C ALA A 5 -45.24 64.76 -24.45
N ARG A 6 -45.45 64.24 -23.24
CA ARG A 6 -44.86 64.79 -22.01
C ARG A 6 -43.41 64.31 -21.91
N TYR A 7 -42.52 64.91 -22.70
CA TYR A 7 -41.08 64.57 -22.72
C TYR A 7 -40.44 64.61 -21.32
N THR A 8 -40.90 65.51 -20.46
CA THR A 8 -40.46 65.61 -19.05
C THR A 8 -40.81 64.37 -18.23
N LEU A 9 -41.97 63.75 -18.50
CA LEU A 9 -42.42 62.54 -17.82
C LEU A 9 -41.60 61.31 -18.26
N ILE A 10 -41.30 61.23 -19.56
CA ILE A 10 -40.45 60.18 -20.13
C ILE A 10 -39.02 60.32 -19.58
N GLY A 11 -38.45 61.53 -19.59
CA GLY A 11 -37.10 61.78 -19.06
C GLY A 11 -36.97 61.45 -17.57
N THR A 12 -37.97 61.81 -16.76
CA THR A 12 -37.98 61.49 -15.31
C THR A 12 -38.07 59.99 -15.07
N PHE A 13 -38.92 59.29 -15.83
CA PHE A 13 -39.04 57.84 -15.75
C PHE A 13 -37.71 57.13 -16.09
N THR A 14 -37.04 57.54 -17.16
CA THR A 14 -35.74 56.98 -17.56
C THR A 14 -34.68 57.21 -16.48
N LEU A 15 -34.63 58.40 -15.87
CA LEU A 15 -33.71 58.70 -14.77
C LEU A 15 -33.95 57.82 -13.54
N ILE A 16 -35.22 57.61 -13.17
CA ILE A 16 -35.57 56.71 -12.06
C ILE A 16 -35.18 55.27 -12.38
N ALA A 17 -35.43 54.80 -13.60
CA ALA A 17 -35.06 53.46 -14.03
C ALA A 17 -33.54 53.23 -13.96
N ILE A 18 -32.75 54.23 -14.36
CA ILE A 18 -31.27 54.19 -14.25
C ILE A 18 -30.86 54.15 -12.78
N MET A 19 -31.41 55.02 -11.92
CA MET A 19 -31.11 54.99 -10.48
C MET A 19 -31.48 53.66 -9.83
N ALA A 20 -32.64 53.10 -10.17
CA ALA A 20 -33.09 51.81 -9.68
C ALA A 20 -32.14 50.68 -10.13
N ALA A 21 -31.65 50.73 -11.37
CA ALA A 21 -30.65 49.78 -11.86
C ALA A 21 -29.33 49.88 -11.07
N PHE A 22 -28.83 51.09 -10.81
CA PHE A 22 -27.63 51.28 -9.99
C PHE A 22 -27.84 50.81 -8.54
N ALA A 23 -28.98 51.14 -7.94
CA ALA A 23 -29.32 50.68 -6.60
C ALA A 23 -29.44 49.15 -6.52
N PHE A 24 -30.02 48.53 -7.55
CA PHE A 24 -30.13 47.07 -7.66
C PHE A 24 -28.76 46.40 -7.80
N VAL A 25 -27.88 46.94 -8.65
CA VAL A 25 -26.50 46.43 -8.81
C VAL A 25 -25.69 46.61 -7.53
N TYR A 26 -25.80 47.78 -6.87
CA TYR A 26 -25.14 48.05 -5.60
C TYR A 26 -25.63 47.09 -4.51
N TRP A 27 -26.95 46.89 -4.43
CA TRP A 27 -27.57 45.94 -3.52
C TRP A 27 -27.11 44.51 -3.81
N LEU A 28 -27.11 44.05 -5.07
CA LEU A 28 -26.65 42.71 -5.43
C LEU A 28 -25.18 42.47 -5.05
N ASN A 29 -24.34 43.51 -5.20
CA ASN A 29 -22.92 43.44 -4.84
C ASN A 29 -22.68 43.45 -3.32
N HIS A 30 -23.52 44.13 -2.54
CA HIS A 30 -23.42 44.17 -1.06
C HIS A 30 -24.26 43.12 -0.33
N ALA A 31 -25.31 42.60 -0.95
CA ALA A 31 -26.19 41.55 -0.43
C ALA A 31 -25.59 40.15 -0.64
N GLY A 32 -24.26 40.05 -0.68
CA GLY A 32 -23.52 38.80 -0.77
C GLY A 32 -23.94 37.83 0.33
N GLY A 33 -24.84 36.93 -0.03
CA GLY A 33 -25.05 35.63 0.59
C GLY A 33 -25.98 35.60 1.82
N LEU A 34 -27.11 34.90 1.66
CA LEU A 34 -27.96 34.38 2.74
C LEU A 34 -27.25 33.32 3.64
N THR A 35 -25.96 33.09 3.44
CA THR A 35 -25.16 32.07 4.13
C THR A 35 -24.21 32.77 5.08
N LYS A 36 -24.39 32.58 6.40
CA LYS A 36 -23.43 33.07 7.40
C LYS A 36 -22.13 32.28 7.22
N GLN A 37 -21.15 32.88 6.55
CA GLN A 37 -19.83 32.29 6.41
C GLN A 37 -18.89 32.82 7.51
N GLN A 38 -18.00 31.96 7.98
CA GLN A 38 -16.99 32.29 8.96
C GLN A 38 -15.61 32.19 8.31
N LEU A 39 -14.76 33.19 8.57
CA LEU A 39 -13.40 33.22 8.08
C LEU A 39 -12.49 32.35 8.95
N TYR A 40 -11.60 31.61 8.31
CA TYR A 40 -10.53 30.84 8.93
C TYR A 40 -9.20 31.17 8.25
N ARG A 41 -8.10 31.03 8.97
CA ARG A 41 -6.74 31.19 8.42
C ARG A 41 -6.00 29.87 8.54
N VAL A 42 -5.31 29.48 7.48
CA VAL A 42 -4.38 28.35 7.51
C VAL A 42 -3.00 28.83 7.16
N ARG A 43 -2.02 28.41 7.97
CA ARG A 43 -0.61 28.64 7.69
C ARG A 43 0.02 27.38 7.09
N PHE A 44 0.67 27.56 5.95
CA PHE A 44 1.50 26.55 5.30
C PHE A 44 2.97 26.89 5.53
N GLU A 45 3.78 25.88 5.88
CA GLU A 45 5.23 26.02 6.02
C GLU A 45 5.97 25.90 4.68
N ASN A 46 5.31 25.30 3.68
CA ASN A 46 5.84 25.02 2.35
C ASN A 46 5.06 25.78 1.25
N SER A 47 5.60 25.73 0.03
CA SER A 47 4.96 26.30 -1.18
C SER A 47 3.58 25.69 -1.44
N VAL A 48 2.57 26.55 -1.62
CA VAL A 48 1.22 26.13 -2.00
C VAL A 48 1.04 26.18 -3.51
N SER A 49 1.61 25.18 -4.19
CA SER A 49 1.62 25.11 -5.66
C SER A 49 0.21 25.04 -6.23
N GLY A 50 -0.12 26.00 -7.09
CA GLY A 50 -1.37 26.04 -7.87
C GLY A 50 -2.61 26.54 -7.12
N LEU A 51 -2.54 26.79 -5.80
CA LEU A 51 -3.66 27.31 -5.03
C LEU A 51 -3.94 28.77 -5.41
N LEU A 52 -5.20 29.10 -5.69
CA LEU A 52 -5.62 30.43 -6.15
C LEU A 52 -6.75 30.99 -5.30
N LYS A 53 -6.96 32.31 -5.38
CA LYS A 53 -8.19 32.92 -4.87
C LYS A 53 -9.39 32.34 -5.65
N GLY A 54 -10.38 31.82 -4.92
CA GLY A 54 -11.53 31.09 -5.45
C GLY A 54 -11.34 29.56 -5.48
N SER A 55 -10.17 29.03 -5.10
CA SER A 55 -10.00 27.59 -4.92
C SER A 55 -11.02 27.05 -3.91
N GLY A 56 -11.64 25.92 -4.23
CA GLY A 56 -12.64 25.30 -3.36
C GLY A 56 -12.03 24.80 -2.05
N VAL A 57 -12.79 24.94 -0.97
CA VAL A 57 -12.49 24.36 0.35
C VAL A 57 -13.48 23.23 0.61
N GLN A 58 -12.96 22.06 0.98
CA GLN A 58 -13.73 20.86 1.22
C GLN A 58 -13.50 20.35 2.63
N PHE A 59 -14.50 19.74 3.23
CA PHE A 59 -14.41 19.06 4.51
C PHE A 59 -14.81 17.61 4.32
N ASN A 60 -13.89 16.67 4.59
CA ASN A 60 -14.06 15.23 4.31
C ASN A 60 -14.64 14.96 2.89
N GLY A 61 -14.18 15.72 1.89
CA GLY A 61 -14.61 15.58 0.48
C GLY A 61 -15.90 16.32 0.08
N ILE A 62 -16.55 17.05 0.99
CA ILE A 62 -17.74 17.87 0.69
C ILE A 62 -17.32 19.34 0.57
N ARG A 63 -17.70 20.03 -0.50
CA ARG A 63 -17.43 21.47 -0.65
C ARG A 63 -18.19 22.28 0.40
N VAL A 64 -17.46 23.00 1.24
CA VAL A 64 -17.98 23.80 2.37
C VAL A 64 -17.56 25.28 2.31
N GLY A 65 -16.77 25.66 1.31
CA GLY A 65 -16.25 27.01 1.23
C GLY A 65 -15.31 27.28 0.06
N GLU A 66 -14.57 28.38 0.19
CA GLU A 66 -13.59 28.83 -0.80
C GLU A 66 -12.44 29.66 -0.19
N VAL A 67 -11.33 29.72 -0.90
CA VAL A 67 -10.17 30.57 -0.57
C VAL A 67 -10.45 32.00 -1.00
N VAL A 68 -10.49 32.94 -0.05
CA VAL A 68 -10.78 34.35 -0.34
C VAL A 68 -9.51 35.19 -0.49
N ALA A 69 -8.40 34.79 0.13
CA ALA A 69 -7.11 35.48 0.00
C ALA A 69 -5.92 34.55 0.25
N LEU A 70 -4.79 34.90 -0.34
CA LEU A 70 -3.47 34.28 -0.12
C LEU A 70 -2.48 35.39 0.21
N GLN A 71 -1.74 35.25 1.30
CA GLN A 71 -0.80 36.24 1.78
C GLN A 71 0.54 35.56 2.07
N LEU A 72 1.65 36.15 1.59
CA LEU A 72 2.98 35.71 1.95
C LEU A 72 3.38 36.37 3.28
N ASN A 73 4.05 35.63 4.15
CA ASN A 73 4.57 36.19 5.39
C ASN A 73 5.77 37.11 5.07
N PRO A 74 5.74 38.42 5.43
CA PRO A 74 6.85 39.35 5.18
C PRO A 74 8.17 38.95 5.85
N GLU A 75 8.10 38.28 7.01
CA GLU A 75 9.30 37.86 7.76
C GLU A 75 9.87 36.53 7.26
N ASN A 76 9.03 35.68 6.67
CA ASN A 76 9.45 34.40 6.09
C ASN A 76 8.70 34.12 4.78
N PRO A 77 9.26 34.51 3.62
CA PRO A 77 8.59 34.39 2.32
C PRO A 77 8.25 32.96 1.89
N ARG A 78 8.78 31.94 2.56
CA ARG A 78 8.42 30.52 2.32
C ARG A 78 7.08 30.16 2.94
N GLN A 79 6.61 30.92 3.93
CA GLN A 79 5.34 30.68 4.59
C GLN A 79 4.20 31.43 3.88
N VAL A 80 3.13 30.70 3.59
CA VAL A 80 1.92 31.27 2.98
C VAL A 80 0.76 31.10 3.93
N THR A 81 0.02 32.18 4.16
CA THR A 81 -1.23 32.17 4.91
C THR A 81 -2.39 32.25 3.93
N ALA A 82 -3.22 31.22 3.89
CA ALA A 82 -4.46 31.20 3.14
C ALA A 82 -5.62 31.62 4.06
N VAL A 83 -6.47 32.52 3.58
CA VAL A 83 -7.72 32.90 4.22
C VAL A 83 -8.86 32.22 3.48
N MET A 84 -9.68 31.47 4.21
CA MET A 84 -10.83 30.74 3.68
C MET A 84 -12.12 31.22 4.30
N SER A 85 -13.17 31.23 3.49
CA SER A 85 -14.56 31.42 3.92
C SER A 85 -15.24 30.07 3.96
N ILE A 86 -15.73 29.65 5.12
CA ILE A 86 -16.36 28.34 5.36
C ILE A 86 -17.78 28.56 5.90
N ASP A 87 -18.73 27.72 5.49
CA ASP A 87 -20.10 27.73 6.00
C ASP A 87 -20.13 27.44 7.52
N ARG A 88 -20.89 28.23 8.28
CA ARG A 88 -20.93 28.16 9.75
C ARG A 88 -21.42 26.83 10.33
N ASP A 89 -22.17 26.07 9.55
CA ASP A 89 -22.66 24.74 9.94
C ASP A 89 -21.58 23.64 9.82
N THR A 90 -20.41 23.97 9.28
CA THR A 90 -19.28 23.05 9.13
C THR A 90 -18.62 22.79 10.49
N PRO A 91 -18.48 21.53 10.95
CA PRO A 91 -17.93 21.20 12.25
C PRO A 91 -16.39 21.25 12.27
N VAL A 92 -15.82 22.45 12.10
CA VAL A 92 -14.37 22.68 12.20
C VAL A 92 -13.94 22.66 13.68
N ARG A 93 -13.03 21.75 14.02
CA ARG A 93 -12.58 21.49 15.40
C ARG A 93 -11.07 21.60 15.50
N ALA A 94 -10.53 21.59 16.73
CA ALA A 94 -9.09 21.74 16.97
C ALA A 94 -8.24 20.63 16.35
N ASP A 95 -8.83 19.46 16.07
CA ASP A 95 -8.20 18.33 15.39
C ASP A 95 -8.28 18.42 13.86
N THR A 96 -8.97 19.41 13.30
CA THR A 96 -9.10 19.55 11.84
C THR A 96 -7.73 19.85 11.22
N LYS A 97 -7.25 18.89 10.44
CA LYS A 97 -6.02 18.99 9.65
C LYS A 97 -6.34 19.58 8.29
N VAL A 98 -5.38 20.32 7.74
CA VAL A 98 -5.53 20.95 6.41
C VAL A 98 -4.49 20.41 5.45
N ALA A 99 -4.96 19.94 4.31
CA ALA A 99 -4.15 19.43 3.21
C ALA A 99 -4.53 20.10 1.88
N ILE A 100 -3.64 20.04 0.90
CA ILE A 100 -3.96 20.41 -0.49
C ILE A 100 -4.24 19.12 -1.24
N ALA A 101 -5.44 19.00 -1.80
CA ALA A 101 -5.84 17.88 -2.65
C ALA A 101 -6.01 18.37 -4.10
N PHE A 102 -5.90 17.45 -5.06
CA PHE A 102 -6.09 17.76 -6.48
C PHE A 102 -7.31 17.02 -7.00
N GLN A 103 -8.26 17.75 -7.58
CA GLN A 103 -9.51 17.17 -8.09
C GLN A 103 -9.50 17.06 -9.62
N GLY A 104 -9.88 15.89 -10.13
CA GLY A 104 -10.04 15.61 -11.56
C GLY A 104 -8.73 15.33 -12.31
N LEU A 105 -8.86 14.98 -13.60
CA LEU A 105 -7.74 14.65 -14.49
C LEU A 105 -6.81 15.83 -14.79
N THR A 106 -7.32 17.07 -14.69
CA THR A 106 -6.56 18.30 -14.90
C THR A 106 -5.89 18.82 -13.61
N GLY A 107 -6.17 18.21 -12.46
CA GLY A 107 -5.51 18.48 -11.19
C GLY A 107 -5.65 19.93 -10.71
N SER A 108 -6.88 20.46 -10.62
CA SER A 108 -7.08 21.77 -9.97
C SER A 108 -6.97 21.59 -8.45
N PRO A 109 -6.10 22.37 -7.77
CA PRO A 109 -5.92 22.22 -6.33
C PRO A 109 -7.08 22.81 -5.54
N VAL A 110 -7.47 22.07 -4.51
CA VAL A 110 -8.51 22.39 -3.54
C VAL A 110 -7.93 22.22 -2.14
N LEU A 111 -8.44 22.98 -1.18
CA LEU A 111 -8.10 22.77 0.23
C LEU A 111 -9.01 21.67 0.79
N SER A 112 -8.40 20.63 1.35
CA SER A 112 -9.08 19.57 2.11
C SER A 112 -8.92 19.83 3.60
N LEU A 113 -10.04 19.79 4.31
CA LEU A 113 -10.13 19.81 5.76
C LEU A 113 -10.53 18.40 6.20
N ASP A 114 -9.63 17.72 6.91
CA ASP A 114 -9.82 16.35 7.35
C ASP A 114 -9.87 16.32 8.88
N GLY A 115 -10.92 15.72 9.45
CA GLY A 115 -11.09 15.60 10.90
C GLY A 115 -12.50 15.92 11.38
N GLY A 116 -12.62 16.29 12.66
CA GLY A 116 -13.89 16.65 13.28
C GLY A 116 -14.46 15.55 14.18
N VAL A 117 -13.63 14.86 14.97
CA VAL A 117 -14.14 13.89 15.95
C VAL A 117 -15.11 14.57 16.93
N ALA A 118 -16.23 13.93 17.23
CA ALA A 118 -17.35 14.56 17.94
C ALA A 118 -16.98 15.16 19.32
N ASN A 119 -15.94 14.64 19.97
CA ASN A 119 -15.49 15.04 21.31
C ASN A 119 -14.36 16.09 21.31
N ALA A 120 -13.85 16.54 20.16
CA ALA A 120 -12.81 17.57 20.16
C ALA A 120 -13.41 18.97 20.41
N PRO A 121 -12.77 19.81 21.25
CA PRO A 121 -13.25 21.16 21.49
C PRO A 121 -13.25 21.99 20.20
N PRO A 122 -14.22 22.91 20.03
CA PRO A 122 -14.26 23.81 18.87
C PRO A 122 -13.02 24.70 18.85
N VAL A 123 -12.55 25.06 17.65
CA VAL A 123 -11.40 25.97 17.50
C VAL A 123 -11.79 27.34 18.07
N LYS A 124 -11.01 27.82 19.04
CA LYS A 124 -11.24 29.14 19.64
C LYS A 124 -10.48 30.21 18.86
N SER A 125 -11.15 31.33 18.58
CA SER A 125 -10.48 32.54 18.13
C SER A 125 -9.57 33.07 19.24
N ILE A 126 -8.37 33.53 18.89
CA ILE A 126 -7.43 34.21 19.78
C ILE A 126 -7.34 35.65 19.29
N ASP A 127 -7.52 36.63 20.19
CA ASP A 127 -7.33 38.06 19.96
C ASP A 127 -8.07 38.67 18.75
N ASP A 128 -9.39 38.45 18.67
CA ASP A 128 -10.29 39.04 17.65
C ASP A 128 -9.92 38.73 16.19
N GLN A 129 -9.02 37.75 16.00
CA GLN A 129 -8.58 37.31 14.70
C GLN A 129 -9.18 35.94 14.36
N PRO A 130 -9.43 35.66 13.07
CA PRO A 130 -9.94 34.36 12.63
C PRO A 130 -9.06 33.21 13.16
N PRO A 131 -9.66 32.10 13.62
CA PRO A 131 -8.94 30.96 14.17
C PRO A 131 -7.89 30.43 13.17
N LEU A 132 -6.70 30.13 13.70
CA LEU A 132 -5.56 29.66 12.93
C LEU A 132 -5.51 28.14 12.97
N LEU A 133 -5.51 27.52 11.80
CA LEU A 133 -5.33 26.10 11.57
C LEU A 133 -3.91 25.86 11.02
N PHE A 134 -3.30 24.75 11.39
CA PHE A 134 -1.98 24.35 10.89
C PHE A 134 -2.14 23.32 9.77
N ALA A 135 -1.44 23.56 8.66
CA ALA A 135 -1.38 22.59 7.58
C ALA A 135 -0.44 21.43 7.94
N ASP A 136 -0.72 20.25 7.39
CA ASP A 136 0.17 19.10 7.51
C ASP A 136 1.55 19.42 6.86
N PRO A 137 2.70 18.98 7.43
CA PRO A 137 4.01 19.20 6.82
C PRO A 137 4.11 18.74 5.35
N ASP A 138 3.34 17.71 4.97
CA ASP A 138 3.30 17.20 3.60
C ASP A 138 2.26 17.91 2.70
N ALA A 139 1.49 18.85 3.26
CA ALA A 139 0.51 19.63 2.51
C ALA A 139 1.20 20.56 1.50
N GLY A 140 1.07 20.23 0.21
CA GLY A 140 1.62 20.99 -0.90
C GLY A 140 2.73 20.30 -1.69
N GLN A 141 3.10 19.05 -1.34
CA GLN A 141 3.98 18.25 -2.20
C GLN A 141 3.24 17.87 -3.48
N ASN A 142 3.73 18.32 -4.64
CA ASN A 142 3.16 17.94 -5.93
C ASN A 142 3.65 16.53 -6.33
N MET A 143 2.73 15.73 -6.89
CA MET A 143 3.03 14.40 -7.47
C MET A 143 4.21 14.42 -8.44
N THR A 144 4.34 15.49 -9.24
CA THR A 144 5.42 15.69 -10.21
C THR A 144 6.78 15.85 -9.55
N ASP A 145 6.83 16.52 -8.39
CA ASP A 145 8.09 16.73 -7.66
C ASP A 145 8.55 15.44 -6.99
N SER A 146 7.61 14.64 -6.48
CA SER A 146 7.87 13.28 -5.99
C SER A 146 8.39 12.38 -7.11
N ALA A 147 7.75 12.38 -8.28
CA ALA A 147 8.20 11.59 -9.44
C ALA A 147 9.60 12.00 -9.93
N ARG A 148 9.88 13.31 -10.01
CA ARG A 148 11.23 13.82 -10.36
C ARG A 148 12.28 13.45 -9.31
N SER A 149 11.90 13.40 -8.04
CA SER A 149 12.79 12.96 -6.96
C SER A 149 13.16 11.48 -7.10
N VAL A 150 12.17 10.63 -7.40
CA VAL A 150 12.40 9.19 -7.66
C VAL A 150 13.31 8.98 -8.86
N LEU A 151 13.08 9.70 -9.97
CA LEU A 151 13.94 9.61 -11.17
C LEU A 151 15.40 9.98 -10.86
N ARG A 152 15.63 11.05 -10.09
CA ARG A 152 16.98 11.44 -9.65
C ARG A 152 17.64 10.38 -8.75
N HIS A 153 16.86 9.71 -7.91
CA HIS A 153 17.39 8.62 -7.08
C HIS A 153 17.74 7.38 -7.92
N ILE A 154 16.98 7.09 -8.98
CA ILE A 154 17.30 5.99 -9.91
C ILE A 154 18.61 6.27 -10.66
N ASP A 155 18.79 7.48 -11.18
CA ASP A 155 20.02 7.86 -11.89
C ASP A 155 21.26 7.78 -10.98
N ALA A 156 21.14 8.19 -9.72
CA ALA A 156 22.20 8.07 -8.73
C ALA A 156 22.55 6.60 -8.45
N VAL A 157 21.55 5.75 -8.20
CA VAL A 157 21.75 4.32 -7.95
C VAL A 157 22.38 3.62 -9.17
N VAL A 158 21.95 3.95 -10.39
CA VAL A 158 22.52 3.35 -11.61
C VAL A 158 23.96 3.78 -11.83
N THR A 159 24.29 5.04 -11.57
CA THR A 159 25.65 5.58 -11.76
C THR A 159 26.62 5.04 -10.70
N ASP A 160 26.20 4.96 -9.44
CA ASP A 160 27.04 4.50 -8.33
C ASP A 160 27.30 2.98 -8.36
N ASN A 161 26.41 2.21 -9.00
CA ASN A 161 26.57 0.75 -9.11
C ASN A 161 27.29 0.30 -10.40
N ALA A 162 27.57 1.20 -11.35
CA ALA A 162 28.20 0.85 -12.61
C ALA A 162 29.67 0.41 -12.48
N GLU A 163 30.44 1.04 -11.59
CA GLU A 163 31.85 0.73 -11.38
C GLU A 163 32.07 -0.59 -10.61
N PRO A 164 31.36 -0.87 -9.50
CA PRO A 164 31.44 -2.15 -8.80
C PRO A 164 31.03 -3.34 -9.69
N LEU A 165 29.98 -3.20 -10.50
CA LEU A 165 29.53 -4.26 -11.42
C LEU A 165 30.57 -4.59 -12.50
N ARG A 166 31.23 -3.57 -13.07
CA ARG A 166 32.31 -3.79 -14.03
C ARG A 166 33.51 -4.48 -13.39
N SER A 167 33.85 -4.09 -12.16
CA SER A 167 34.92 -4.74 -11.40
C SER A 167 34.61 -6.20 -11.07
N LEU A 168 33.36 -6.54 -10.75
CA LEU A 168 32.90 -7.90 -10.48
C LEU A 168 33.03 -8.79 -11.73
N ILE A 169 32.61 -8.29 -12.89
CA ILE A 169 32.72 -9.05 -14.15
C ILE A 169 34.20 -9.31 -14.53
N ALA A 170 35.08 -8.32 -14.33
CA ALA A 170 36.51 -8.48 -14.57
C ALA A 170 37.18 -9.45 -13.58
N ASN A 171 36.80 -9.39 -12.31
CA ASN A 171 37.31 -10.27 -11.26
C ASN A 171 36.81 -11.71 -11.43
N ILE A 172 35.56 -11.91 -11.85
CA ILE A 172 35.00 -13.24 -12.14
C ILE A 172 35.75 -13.91 -13.29
N ASN A 173 36.06 -13.18 -14.38
CA ASN A 173 36.83 -13.74 -15.48
C ASN A 173 38.27 -14.10 -15.06
N THR A 174 38.91 -13.26 -14.25
CA THR A 174 40.28 -13.49 -13.77
C THR A 174 40.33 -14.67 -12.81
N PHE A 175 39.38 -14.75 -11.87
CA PHE A 175 39.22 -15.84 -10.92
C PHE A 175 38.86 -17.16 -11.63
N SER A 176 37.94 -17.14 -12.59
CA SER A 176 37.57 -18.31 -13.38
C SER A 176 38.76 -18.86 -14.18
N THR A 177 39.58 -17.98 -14.77
CA THR A 177 40.80 -18.37 -15.48
C THR A 177 41.91 -18.86 -14.55
N ALA A 178 41.95 -18.39 -13.30
CA ALA A 178 42.87 -18.88 -12.28
C ALA A 178 42.41 -20.24 -11.71
N LEU A 179 41.11 -20.43 -11.52
CA LEU A 179 40.50 -21.67 -11.02
C LEU A 179 40.59 -22.78 -12.06
N ALA A 180 40.33 -22.50 -13.34
CA ALA A 180 40.50 -23.47 -14.43
C ALA A 180 41.95 -23.93 -14.62
N ARG A 181 42.95 -23.13 -14.20
CA ARG A 181 44.37 -23.50 -14.23
C ARG A 181 44.87 -24.23 -12.99
N ASN A 182 44.13 -24.13 -11.87
CA ASN A 182 44.49 -24.72 -10.59
C ASN A 182 43.52 -25.82 -10.11
N SER A 183 42.54 -26.22 -10.93
CA SER A 183 41.52 -27.22 -10.60
C SER A 183 42.13 -28.48 -9.97
N ASP A 184 43.23 -28.97 -10.56
CA ASP A 184 43.88 -30.21 -10.14
C ASP A 184 44.64 -30.07 -8.81
N ARG A 185 45.05 -28.84 -8.45
CA ARG A 185 45.67 -28.55 -7.15
C ARG A 185 44.64 -28.28 -6.06
N VAL A 186 43.46 -27.76 -6.41
CA VAL A 186 42.37 -27.48 -5.48
C VAL A 186 41.80 -28.79 -4.93
N ASP A 187 41.65 -29.82 -5.75
CA ASP A 187 41.24 -31.16 -5.30
C ASP A 187 42.25 -31.81 -4.34
N GLY A 188 43.56 -31.59 -4.59
CA GLY A 188 44.64 -32.06 -3.73
C GLY A 188 44.72 -31.33 -2.38
N ILE A 189 44.42 -30.03 -2.36
CA ILE A 189 44.36 -29.22 -1.14
C ILE A 189 43.11 -29.56 -0.33
N LEU A 190 41.96 -29.77 -0.97
CA LEU A 190 40.71 -30.17 -0.33
C LEU A 190 40.83 -31.54 0.35
N SER A 191 41.42 -32.50 -0.36
CA SER A 191 41.72 -33.84 0.17
C SER A 191 42.78 -33.83 1.29
N GLY A 192 43.63 -32.80 1.34
CA GLY A 192 44.62 -32.57 2.38
C GLY A 192 44.05 -31.89 3.63
N LEU A 193 43.10 -30.97 3.45
CA LEU A 193 42.41 -30.26 4.54
C LEU A 193 41.42 -31.16 5.29
N GLU A 194 40.71 -32.05 4.59
CA GLU A 194 39.79 -33.04 5.21
C GLU A 194 40.50 -34.00 6.16
N ARG A 195 41.80 -34.26 5.93
CA ARG A 195 42.64 -35.11 6.80
C ARG A 195 43.32 -34.35 7.95
N MET A 196 43.46 -33.03 7.85
CA MET A 196 44.21 -32.23 8.84
C MET A 196 43.32 -31.49 9.83
N THR A 197 42.01 -31.35 9.58
CA THR A 197 41.13 -30.49 10.40
C THR A 197 39.89 -31.23 10.91
N GLY A 198 40.14 -32.19 11.81
CA GLY A 198 39.11 -32.56 12.77
C GLY A 198 38.76 -31.35 13.65
N GLY A 199 37.51 -30.87 13.55
CA GLY A 199 36.89 -29.92 14.49
C GLY A 199 37.34 -28.45 14.34
N GLY A 200 36.49 -27.60 13.75
CA GLY A 200 36.71 -26.16 13.71
C GLY A 200 35.59 -25.40 12.99
N THR A 201 34.48 -25.18 13.70
CA THR A 201 33.37 -24.26 13.45
C THR A 201 33.41 -23.45 12.14
N GLN A 202 32.63 -23.90 11.15
CA GLN A 202 32.18 -23.05 10.03
C GLN A 202 31.48 -21.81 10.58
N LYS A 203 31.92 -20.64 10.12
CA LYS A 203 31.17 -19.39 10.20
C LYS A 203 29.79 -19.66 9.59
N ALA A 204 28.74 -19.67 10.41
CA ALA A 204 27.38 -20.06 10.01
C ALA A 204 26.93 -19.29 8.78
N SER A 205 26.94 -19.97 7.62
CA SER A 205 26.15 -19.55 6.48
C SER A 205 24.70 -19.67 6.90
N THR A 206 24.01 -18.55 7.06
CA THR A 206 22.55 -18.56 7.21
C THR A 206 21.98 -19.22 5.96
N HIS A 207 21.53 -20.46 6.08
CA HIS A 207 21.00 -21.21 4.94
C HIS A 207 19.57 -20.74 4.67
N VAL A 208 19.42 -19.99 3.57
CA VAL A 208 18.11 -19.58 3.06
C VAL A 208 17.59 -20.71 2.17
N PHE A 209 16.42 -21.23 2.50
CA PHE A 209 15.74 -22.27 1.74
C PHE A 209 14.38 -21.78 1.26
N ASP A 210 13.95 -22.30 0.12
CA ASP A 210 12.72 -21.88 -0.53
C ASP A 210 11.62 -22.95 -0.45
N LEU A 211 10.38 -22.49 -0.44
CA LEU A 211 9.20 -23.32 -0.59
C LEU A 211 8.95 -23.54 -2.08
N LYS A 212 8.47 -24.72 -2.47
CA LYS A 212 8.22 -25.10 -3.86
C LYS A 212 6.72 -25.13 -4.11
N ALA A 213 6.31 -24.51 -5.21
CA ALA A 213 4.93 -24.60 -5.68
C ALA A 213 4.61 -26.04 -6.11
N ALA A 214 3.36 -26.46 -5.89
CA ALA A 214 2.86 -27.70 -6.46
C ALA A 214 2.83 -27.58 -7.99
N ASN A 215 3.29 -28.61 -8.68
CA ASN A 215 3.43 -28.63 -10.14
C ASN A 215 2.69 -29.81 -10.81
N ALA A 216 2.29 -30.80 -10.05
CA ALA A 216 1.58 -31.98 -10.53
C ALA A 216 0.13 -31.96 -10.05
N PHE A 217 -0.80 -31.83 -11.01
CA PHE A 217 -2.24 -31.82 -10.76
C PHE A 217 -2.92 -32.86 -11.65
N PRO A 218 -3.98 -33.54 -11.17
CA PRO A 218 -4.84 -34.29 -12.05
C PRO A 218 -5.58 -33.33 -12.98
N SER A 219 -6.02 -33.82 -14.15
CA SER A 219 -6.79 -33.02 -15.10
C SER A 219 -8.03 -32.43 -14.45
N LEU A 220 -8.14 -31.09 -14.46
CA LEU A 220 -9.29 -30.37 -13.95
C LEU A 220 -10.42 -30.42 -14.98
N ALA A 221 -11.62 -30.83 -14.56
CA ALA A 221 -12.75 -31.01 -15.46
C ALA A 221 -13.29 -29.67 -16.02
N LYS A 222 -13.27 -28.59 -15.21
CA LYS A 222 -13.68 -27.25 -15.62
C LYS A 222 -13.07 -26.21 -14.69
N ILE A 223 -12.25 -25.31 -15.24
CA ILE A 223 -11.74 -24.15 -14.49
C ILE A 223 -12.82 -23.07 -14.46
N PRO A 224 -13.12 -22.48 -13.29
CA PRO A 224 -14.09 -21.41 -13.14
C PRO A 224 -13.78 -20.19 -14.01
N GLN A 225 -14.84 -19.57 -14.55
CA GLN A 225 -14.75 -18.27 -15.20
C GLN A 225 -14.98 -17.17 -14.15
N GLY A 226 -14.19 -16.11 -14.23
CA GLY A 226 -14.23 -14.99 -13.29
C GLY A 226 -12.84 -14.69 -12.73
N GLN A 227 -12.71 -13.58 -12.01
CA GLN A 227 -11.44 -13.19 -11.40
C GLN A 227 -11.33 -13.76 -9.97
N LEU A 228 -10.34 -14.62 -9.74
CA LEU A 228 -9.97 -15.14 -8.43
C LEU A 228 -8.75 -14.37 -7.88
N VAL A 229 -8.89 -13.79 -6.70
CA VAL A 229 -7.81 -13.12 -5.99
C VAL A 229 -7.41 -13.94 -4.75
N ILE A 230 -6.11 -14.08 -4.53
CA ILE A 230 -5.54 -14.79 -3.38
C ILE A 230 -4.71 -13.77 -2.58
N PRO A 231 -5.25 -13.17 -1.50
CA PRO A 231 -4.51 -12.25 -0.63
C PRO A 231 -3.40 -12.95 0.16
N GLU A 232 -2.56 -12.17 0.84
CA GLU A 232 -1.60 -12.71 1.80
C GLU A 232 -2.35 -13.44 2.94
N PRO A 233 -1.96 -14.68 3.28
CA PRO A 233 -2.55 -15.43 4.39
C PRO A 233 -2.25 -14.79 5.74
N ASP A 234 -3.23 -14.86 6.65
CA ASP A 234 -3.00 -14.54 8.06
C ASP A 234 -2.22 -15.68 8.73
N VAL A 235 -1.18 -15.34 9.50
CA VAL A 235 -0.36 -16.31 10.24
C VAL A 235 -0.57 -16.12 11.74
N VAL A 236 -1.11 -17.12 12.41
CA VAL A 236 -1.39 -17.05 13.85
C VAL A 236 -0.10 -17.27 14.66
N GLY A 237 0.24 -16.33 15.54
CA GLY A 237 1.22 -16.55 16.62
C GLY A 237 2.71 -16.59 16.23
N SER A 238 3.08 -16.12 15.04
CA SER A 238 4.48 -16.21 14.56
C SER A 238 5.26 -14.91 14.81
N VAL A 239 6.07 -14.88 15.87
CA VAL A 239 7.07 -13.81 16.12
C VAL A 239 8.28 -13.94 15.15
N PHE A 240 8.46 -15.10 14.51
CA PHE A 240 9.59 -15.44 13.65
C PHE A 240 9.11 -15.89 12.27
N ASN A 241 8.51 -14.97 11.53
CA ASN A 241 7.86 -15.24 10.25
C ASN A 241 8.83 -15.50 9.08
N ASP A 242 10.13 -15.29 9.27
CA ASP A 242 11.18 -15.52 8.26
C ASP A 242 11.99 -16.81 8.52
N GLN A 243 11.64 -17.61 9.52
CA GLN A 243 12.37 -18.81 9.89
C GLN A 243 11.56 -20.09 9.66
N VAL A 244 12.25 -21.16 9.27
CA VAL A 244 11.67 -22.50 9.20
C VAL A 244 11.33 -22.93 10.63
N ALA A 245 10.04 -23.16 10.92
CA ALA A 245 9.62 -23.57 12.24
C ALA A 245 9.90 -25.05 12.46
N VAL A 246 10.88 -25.34 13.32
CA VAL A 246 11.12 -26.67 13.87
C VAL A 246 10.86 -26.59 15.37
N VAL A 247 9.95 -27.41 15.87
CA VAL A 247 9.47 -27.36 17.25
C VAL A 247 9.56 -28.72 17.92
N THR A 248 9.67 -28.75 19.23
CA THR A 248 9.51 -29.96 20.05
C THR A 248 8.02 -30.29 20.19
N PRO A 249 7.65 -31.47 20.72
CA PRO A 249 6.25 -31.82 20.97
C PRO A 249 5.59 -30.93 22.04
N SER A 250 6.39 -30.26 22.88
CA SER A 250 5.94 -29.24 23.83
C SER A 250 5.62 -27.88 23.18
N GLY A 251 5.97 -27.70 21.89
CA GLY A 251 5.77 -26.45 21.15
C GLY A 251 6.94 -25.47 21.23
N ASP A 252 8.03 -25.84 21.91
CA ASP A 252 9.24 -25.02 22.00
C ASP A 252 10.04 -25.09 20.71
N ARG A 253 10.65 -23.98 20.26
CA ARG A 253 11.48 -24.00 19.06
C ARG A 253 12.77 -24.80 19.28
N ALA A 254 13.10 -25.66 18.34
CA ALA A 254 14.38 -26.34 18.30
C ALA A 254 15.47 -25.36 17.85
N THR A 255 16.49 -25.14 18.68
CA THR A 255 17.60 -24.21 18.40
C THR A 255 18.65 -24.77 17.43
N ALA A 256 18.60 -26.08 17.18
CA ALA A 256 19.52 -26.79 16.29
C ALA A 256 19.30 -26.45 14.80
N PHE A 257 18.16 -25.84 14.45
CA PHE A 257 17.81 -25.46 13.09
C PHE A 257 17.66 -23.94 13.02
N GLN A 258 18.43 -23.29 12.15
CA GLN A 258 18.44 -21.83 11.95
C GLN A 258 18.13 -21.44 10.50
N ALA A 259 17.57 -22.36 9.74
CA ALA A 259 17.12 -22.15 8.37
C ALA A 259 16.13 -20.99 8.26
N LYS A 260 16.32 -20.17 7.21
CA LYS A 260 15.48 -19.03 6.90
C LYS A 260 14.72 -19.19 5.60
N TRP A 261 13.55 -18.57 5.54
CA TRP A 261 12.82 -18.33 4.31
C TRP A 261 13.39 -17.09 3.59
N PRO A 262 13.24 -16.99 2.25
CA PRO A 262 13.68 -15.82 1.49
C PRO A 262 12.82 -14.57 1.72
N ASP A 263 11.61 -14.73 2.26
CA ASP A 263 10.65 -13.68 2.61
C ASP A 263 9.85 -14.16 3.84
N THR A 264 8.93 -13.33 4.33
CA THR A 264 7.94 -13.74 5.33
C THR A 264 7.12 -14.94 4.86
N LEU A 265 6.76 -15.82 5.78
CA LEU A 265 6.03 -17.05 5.50
C LEU A 265 4.68 -16.77 4.84
N SER A 266 3.97 -15.71 5.22
CA SER A 266 2.71 -15.29 4.58
C SER A 266 2.91 -15.01 3.09
N ARG A 267 3.86 -14.15 2.73
CA ARG A 267 4.18 -13.79 1.34
C ARG A 267 4.69 -14.99 0.55
N LEU A 268 5.54 -15.82 1.17
CA LEU A 268 6.06 -17.02 0.54
C LEU A 268 4.94 -18.03 0.24
N VAL A 269 4.07 -18.31 1.21
CA VAL A 269 2.91 -19.20 1.02
C VAL A 269 1.98 -18.62 -0.04
N GLN A 270 1.66 -17.33 0.00
CA GLN A 270 0.84 -16.68 -1.01
C GLN A 270 1.43 -16.90 -2.42
N SER A 271 2.71 -16.56 -2.59
CA SER A 271 3.40 -16.67 -3.88
C SER A 271 3.37 -18.10 -4.41
N ARG A 272 3.66 -19.09 -3.56
CA ARG A 272 3.66 -20.51 -3.96
C ARG A 272 2.28 -21.08 -4.17
N VAL A 273 1.25 -20.61 -3.45
CA VAL A 273 -0.14 -20.96 -3.72
C VAL A 273 -0.57 -20.40 -5.08
N VAL A 274 -0.34 -19.11 -5.35
CA VAL A 274 -0.64 -18.49 -6.66
C VAL A 274 0.04 -19.26 -7.79
N GLN A 275 1.34 -19.50 -7.68
CA GLN A 275 2.10 -20.28 -8.67
C GLN A 275 1.54 -21.71 -8.84
N SER A 276 1.03 -22.33 -7.77
CA SER A 276 0.40 -23.65 -7.84
C SER A 276 -0.94 -23.61 -8.61
N PHE A 277 -1.74 -22.56 -8.42
CA PHE A 277 -2.95 -22.33 -9.23
C PHE A 277 -2.61 -22.09 -10.70
N GLU A 278 -1.55 -21.32 -10.98
CA GLU A 278 -1.05 -21.10 -12.35
C GLU A 278 -0.63 -22.42 -13.01
N ASN A 279 0.15 -23.24 -12.30
CA ASN A 279 0.57 -24.58 -12.76
C ASN A 279 -0.62 -25.51 -13.02
N ALA A 280 -1.72 -25.32 -12.30
CA ALA A 280 -2.96 -26.07 -12.49
C ALA A 280 -3.85 -25.52 -13.64
N GLY A 281 -3.46 -24.43 -14.29
CA GLY A 281 -4.16 -23.85 -15.44
C GLY A 281 -5.02 -22.61 -15.14
N TYR A 282 -5.00 -22.05 -13.93
CA TYR A 282 -5.80 -20.88 -13.54
C TYR A 282 -5.23 -19.54 -14.01
N LEU A 283 -4.19 -19.52 -14.87
CA LEU A 283 -3.52 -18.30 -15.34
C LEU A 283 -4.47 -17.20 -15.85
N LYS A 284 -5.60 -17.57 -16.46
CA LYS A 284 -6.60 -16.60 -16.98
C LYS A 284 -7.62 -16.14 -15.94
N THR A 285 -7.73 -16.87 -14.84
CA THR A 285 -8.70 -16.63 -13.75
C THR A 285 -8.04 -15.81 -12.64
N LEU A 286 -6.72 -15.92 -12.45
CA LEU A 286 -6.02 -15.22 -11.38
C LEU A 286 -5.94 -13.71 -11.61
N GLY A 287 -6.35 -12.96 -10.59
CA GLY A 287 -6.28 -11.51 -10.54
C GLY A 287 -5.19 -11.00 -9.60
N ARG A 288 -4.64 -9.82 -9.91
CA ARG A 288 -3.83 -9.03 -8.97
C ARG A 288 -4.77 -8.16 -8.12
N GLN A 289 -4.50 -8.03 -6.81
CA GLN A 289 -5.18 -7.05 -5.94
C GLN A 289 -5.07 -5.62 -6.52
N PRO A 290 -6.05 -4.73 -6.28
CA PRO A 290 -6.82 -4.17 -7.39
C PRO A 290 -6.28 -2.85 -7.92
N GLU A 291 -5.98 -2.83 -9.22
CA GLU A 291 -6.24 -1.67 -10.06
C GLU A 291 -7.36 -2.04 -11.05
N GLY A 292 -8.60 -1.65 -10.72
CA GLY A 292 -9.70 -1.50 -11.68
C GLY A 292 -10.44 -2.76 -12.16
N LEU A 293 -10.16 -3.97 -11.66
CA LEU A 293 -10.85 -5.20 -12.08
C LEU A 293 -11.94 -5.63 -11.07
N LYS A 294 -13.06 -6.15 -11.58
CA LYS A 294 -14.15 -6.73 -10.78
C LYS A 294 -13.68 -8.09 -10.22
N ILE A 295 -13.52 -8.17 -8.91
CA ILE A 295 -13.18 -9.42 -8.20
C ILE A 295 -14.44 -10.27 -8.09
N ASP A 296 -14.47 -11.42 -8.75
CA ASP A 296 -15.61 -12.35 -8.67
C ASP A 296 -15.47 -13.31 -7.48
N TYR A 297 -14.24 -13.68 -7.15
CA TYR A 297 -13.91 -14.61 -6.07
C TYR A 297 -12.67 -14.17 -5.29
N GLN A 298 -12.70 -14.33 -3.97
CA GLN A 298 -11.55 -14.14 -3.10
C GLN A 298 -11.28 -15.40 -2.27
N LEU A 299 -10.07 -15.95 -2.37
CA LEU A 299 -9.64 -17.09 -1.56
C LEU A 299 -8.84 -16.61 -0.35
N LEU A 300 -9.48 -16.58 0.81
CA LEU A 300 -8.85 -16.25 2.08
C LEU A 300 -8.25 -17.52 2.71
N ILE A 301 -7.03 -17.41 3.23
CA ILE A 301 -6.29 -18.50 3.87
C ILE A 301 -5.85 -18.04 5.25
N ASP A 302 -6.19 -18.82 6.28
CA ASP A 302 -5.72 -18.61 7.65
C ASP A 302 -4.77 -19.76 8.03
N LEU A 303 -3.48 -19.47 8.15
CA LEU A 303 -2.43 -20.44 8.45
C LEU A 303 -2.39 -20.75 9.95
N ARG A 304 -2.59 -22.02 10.30
CA ARG A 304 -2.66 -22.49 11.70
C ARG A 304 -1.38 -23.16 12.16
N SER A 305 -0.81 -24.02 11.32
CA SER A 305 0.48 -24.65 11.56
C SER A 305 1.25 -24.77 10.26
N PHE A 306 2.56 -24.53 10.34
CA PHE A 306 3.51 -24.72 9.26
C PHE A 306 4.86 -25.01 9.90
N GLN A 307 5.09 -26.27 10.24
CA GLN A 307 6.20 -26.63 11.11
C GLN A 307 6.62 -28.09 10.96
N VAL A 308 7.81 -28.38 11.47
CA VAL A 308 8.26 -29.75 11.71
C VAL A 308 8.28 -29.98 13.22
N VAL A 309 7.58 -31.02 13.68
CA VAL A 309 7.56 -31.44 15.08
C VAL A 309 8.61 -32.53 15.30
N MET A 310 9.65 -32.23 16.06
CA MET A 310 10.72 -33.14 16.47
C MET A 310 10.24 -34.04 17.61
N SER A 311 9.57 -35.14 17.27
CA SER A 311 9.25 -36.23 18.21
C SER A 311 10.16 -37.44 17.96
N GLU A 312 9.90 -38.59 18.60
CA GLU A 312 10.60 -39.85 18.31
C GLU A 312 10.58 -40.19 16.81
N THR A 313 9.48 -39.87 16.13
CA THR A 313 9.38 -39.85 14.67
C THR A 313 9.06 -38.43 14.22
N PRO A 314 10.06 -37.66 13.71
CA PRO A 314 9.82 -36.30 13.28
C PRO A 314 8.68 -36.22 12.27
N THR A 315 7.80 -35.24 12.42
CA THR A 315 6.59 -35.13 11.60
C THR A 315 6.47 -33.72 11.05
N SER A 316 6.33 -33.60 9.73
CA SER A 316 6.05 -32.32 9.09
C SER A 316 4.55 -32.12 9.05
N GLU A 317 4.10 -30.95 9.49
CA GLU A 317 2.69 -30.61 9.64
C GLU A 317 2.40 -29.25 9.00
N ILE A 318 1.38 -29.22 8.15
CA ILE A 318 0.80 -27.98 7.64
C ILE A 318 -0.72 -28.07 7.79
N ALA A 319 -1.30 -27.06 8.42
CA ALA A 319 -2.74 -26.90 8.53
C ALA A 319 -3.15 -25.45 8.29
N PHE A 320 -4.20 -25.25 7.49
CA PHE A 320 -4.81 -23.96 7.26
C PHE A 320 -6.30 -24.09 6.99
N SER A 321 -7.08 -23.08 7.37
CA SER A 321 -8.45 -22.94 6.86
C SER A 321 -8.47 -22.08 5.61
N ALA A 322 -9.30 -22.45 4.64
CA ALA A 322 -9.54 -21.65 3.45
C ALA A 322 -11.03 -21.32 3.31
N LYS A 323 -11.32 -20.11 2.84
CA LYS A 323 -12.67 -19.63 2.55
C LYS A 323 -12.71 -18.98 1.17
N ILE A 324 -13.72 -19.28 0.37
CA ILE A 324 -13.98 -18.61 -0.90
C ILE A 324 -15.13 -17.64 -0.68
N ILE A 325 -14.87 -16.36 -0.92
CA ILE A 325 -15.83 -15.26 -0.83
C ILE A 325 -16.26 -14.88 -2.25
N GLY A 326 -17.57 -14.76 -2.49
CA GLY A 326 -18.11 -14.27 -3.76
C GLY A 326 -18.12 -12.75 -3.87
N ASP A 327 -18.45 -12.23 -5.05
CA ASP A 327 -18.51 -10.79 -5.35
C ASP A 327 -19.46 -9.97 -4.47
N ASN A 328 -20.50 -10.61 -3.93
CA ASN A 328 -21.47 -10.01 -3.01
C ASN A 328 -21.07 -10.15 -1.52
N GLY A 329 -19.88 -10.68 -1.23
CA GLY A 329 -19.36 -10.88 0.13
C GLY A 329 -19.85 -12.16 0.84
N ASN A 330 -20.62 -13.03 0.18
CA ASN A 330 -21.05 -14.30 0.76
C ASN A 330 -19.91 -15.34 0.80
N ILE A 331 -19.95 -16.26 1.75
CA ILE A 331 -19.02 -17.40 1.80
C ILE A 331 -19.59 -18.50 0.90
N LEU A 332 -18.94 -18.77 -0.23
CA LEU A 332 -19.31 -19.84 -1.17
C LEU A 332 -18.83 -21.21 -0.67
N GLY A 333 -17.74 -21.24 0.08
CA GLY A 333 -17.23 -22.46 0.69
C GLY A 333 -16.18 -22.17 1.76
N ALA A 334 -16.12 -23.03 2.76
CA ALA A 334 -15.10 -23.00 3.79
C ALA A 334 -14.63 -24.42 4.11
N ARG A 335 -13.33 -24.63 4.23
CA ARG A 335 -12.77 -25.95 4.53
C ARG A 335 -11.44 -25.85 5.29
N LEU A 336 -11.22 -26.79 6.20
CA LEU A 336 -9.92 -27.01 6.83
C LEU A 336 -9.09 -28.00 5.99
N PHE A 337 -7.85 -27.64 5.71
CA PHE A 337 -6.84 -28.47 5.07
C PHE A 337 -5.76 -28.80 6.08
N GLU A 338 -5.41 -30.08 6.20
CA GLU A 338 -4.41 -30.55 7.14
C GLU A 338 -3.69 -31.76 6.55
N ALA A 339 -2.36 -31.75 6.63
CA ALA A 339 -1.56 -32.92 6.35
C ALA A 339 -0.42 -33.03 7.36
N ARG A 340 -0.20 -34.26 7.82
CA ARG A 340 0.91 -34.67 8.69
C ARG A 340 1.62 -35.84 8.02
N ILE A 341 2.91 -35.70 7.79
CA ILE A 341 3.72 -36.73 7.14
C ILE A 341 4.95 -37.03 8.02
N PRO A 342 5.13 -38.28 8.49
CA PRO A 342 6.37 -38.70 9.12
C PRO A 342 7.55 -38.43 8.18
N SER A 343 8.57 -37.75 8.71
CA SER A 343 9.65 -37.15 7.94
C SER A 343 10.99 -37.56 8.54
N ASN A 344 11.95 -37.93 7.69
CA ASN A 344 13.32 -38.13 8.14
C ASN A 344 14.06 -36.80 8.10
N VAL A 345 14.14 -36.12 9.24
CA VAL A 345 14.77 -34.80 9.37
C VAL A 345 16.10 -34.94 10.09
N VAL A 346 17.16 -34.85 9.30
CA VAL A 346 18.56 -35.01 9.76
C VAL A 346 19.32 -33.68 9.74
N ASP A 347 18.83 -32.71 8.97
CA ASP A 347 19.41 -31.39 8.76
C ASP A 347 18.34 -30.38 8.29
N GLU A 348 18.75 -29.14 8.07
CA GLU A 348 17.86 -28.05 7.61
C GLU A 348 17.26 -28.32 6.22
N ALA A 349 18.04 -28.90 5.31
CA ALA A 349 17.60 -29.17 3.94
C ALA A 349 16.51 -30.25 3.90
N SER A 350 16.66 -31.31 4.69
CA SER A 350 15.67 -32.38 4.84
C SER A 350 14.41 -31.91 5.56
N ALA A 351 14.52 -31.00 6.54
CA ALA A 351 13.35 -30.34 7.15
C ALA A 351 12.52 -29.58 6.10
N VAL A 352 13.18 -28.78 5.26
CA VAL A 352 12.50 -28.00 4.21
C VAL A 352 11.98 -28.88 3.09
N ALA A 353 12.71 -29.95 2.71
CA ALA A 353 12.23 -30.92 1.74
C ALA A 353 10.95 -31.62 2.21
N ALA A 354 10.87 -31.96 3.50
CA ALA A 354 9.68 -32.56 4.09
C ALA A 354 8.49 -31.60 4.14
N LEU A 355 8.71 -30.33 4.52
CA LEU A 355 7.68 -29.29 4.44
C LEU A 355 7.19 -29.08 3.01
N ASN A 356 8.08 -29.11 2.01
CA ASN A 356 7.71 -29.03 0.58
C ASN A 356 6.77 -30.17 0.16
N GLN A 357 7.00 -31.40 0.65
CA GLN A 357 6.15 -32.55 0.36
C GLN A 357 4.75 -32.39 0.96
N VAL A 358 4.67 -31.97 2.22
CA VAL A 358 3.38 -31.70 2.88
C VAL A 358 2.65 -30.55 2.18
N PHE A 359 3.37 -29.47 1.86
CA PHE A 359 2.81 -28.29 1.19
C PHE A 359 2.22 -28.63 -0.17
N ALA A 360 2.96 -29.39 -0.99
CA ALA A 360 2.47 -29.84 -2.29
C ALA A 360 1.15 -30.62 -2.16
N LYS A 361 1.05 -31.52 -1.16
CA LYS A 361 -0.19 -32.28 -0.93
C LYS A 361 -1.38 -31.37 -0.59
N VAL A 362 -1.24 -30.50 0.41
CA VAL A 362 -2.36 -29.64 0.87
C VAL A 362 -2.77 -28.60 -0.16
N VAL A 363 -1.82 -28.07 -0.94
CA VAL A 363 -2.12 -27.10 -2.00
C VAL A 363 -2.77 -27.78 -3.20
N THR A 364 -2.38 -29.00 -3.56
CA THR A 364 -3.10 -29.78 -4.57
C THR A 364 -4.55 -30.02 -4.16
N GLU A 365 -4.80 -30.37 -2.89
CA GLU A 365 -6.17 -30.50 -2.37
C GLU A 365 -6.95 -29.18 -2.41
N LEU A 366 -6.30 -28.06 -2.07
CA LEU A 366 -6.89 -26.71 -2.13
C LEU A 366 -7.32 -26.32 -3.55
N VAL A 367 -6.45 -26.52 -4.53
CA VAL A 367 -6.73 -26.22 -5.95
C VAL A 367 -7.91 -27.06 -6.45
N LEU A 368 -7.90 -28.37 -6.14
CA LEU A 368 -8.97 -29.28 -6.54
C LEU A 368 -10.30 -28.96 -5.86
N TRP A 369 -10.27 -28.50 -4.62
CA TRP A 369 -11.47 -28.06 -3.91
C TRP A 369 -12.00 -26.74 -4.48
N THR A 370 -11.13 -25.79 -4.79
CA THR A 370 -11.52 -24.49 -5.35
C THR A 370 -12.24 -24.66 -6.69
N CYS A 371 -11.77 -25.60 -7.52
CA CYS A 371 -12.39 -25.99 -8.79
C CYS A 371 -13.83 -26.50 -8.69
N LYS A 372 -14.27 -26.93 -7.49
CA LYS A 372 -15.61 -27.48 -7.27
C LYS A 372 -16.59 -26.46 -6.70
N ILE A 373 -16.09 -25.32 -6.20
CA ILE A 373 -16.87 -24.34 -5.45
C ILE A 373 -17.10 -23.08 -6.27
N ALA A 374 -16.01 -22.52 -6.82
CA ALA A 374 -16.07 -21.57 -7.92
C ALA A 374 -16.29 -22.36 -9.22
#